data_AF-A0A9X2GY64-F1
#
_entry.id   AF-A0A9X2GY64-F1
#
_cell.length_a   1.000
_cell.length_b   1.000
_cell.length_c   1.000
_cell.angle_alpha   90.00
_cell.angle_beta   90.00
_cell.angle_gamma   90.00
#
_symmetry.space_group_name_H-M   'P 1'
#
loop_
_entity.id
_entity.type
_entity.pdbx_description
1 polymer ?
#
loop_
_entity_poly.entity_id
_entity_poly.type
_entity_poly.pdbx_seq_one_letter_code
_entity_poly.pdbx_strand_id
1 'polypeptide(L)'
;MPHEHPLHVDVEARCLCCGSLQRFRFASPSDQVVCEHCRTHGGDEKAVRRDREHIALWRGILEHQAADASAAAAAATLSQSEAAAELARVAAERDRLRAGVLDENDPAGAELRRSLQGDLVRRAERATALTARRVDKAMVALWRLQAFHHPDARKPGACTCGRTLAACGESRVLEAQRQDMLDWERRQLVLLKAGERHGLPPEHPEVGAG
;
A
#
# COMPACT_ATOMS: atom_id res chain seq x y z
N MET A 1 34.35 -52.33 27.80
CA MET A 1 32.94 -52.49 28.21
C MET A 1 32.10 -52.52 26.95
N PRO A 2 31.15 -53.46 26.81
CA PRO A 2 30.21 -53.44 25.70
C PRO A 2 29.28 -52.24 25.79
N HIS A 3 28.87 -51.68 24.66
CA HIS A 3 27.88 -50.60 24.62
C HIS A 3 26.45 -51.16 24.58
N GLU A 4 25.48 -50.34 24.97
CA GLU A 4 24.05 -50.71 24.97
C GLU A 4 23.31 -50.30 23.69
N HIS A 5 24.01 -49.72 22.70
CA HIS A 5 23.39 -49.30 21.45
C HIS A 5 22.90 -50.49 20.59
N PRO A 6 21.74 -50.35 19.90
CA PRO A 6 21.19 -51.39 19.04
C PRO A 6 22.11 -51.69 17.85
N LEU A 7 22.16 -52.98 17.46
CA LEU A 7 23.02 -53.47 16.39
C LEU A 7 22.36 -53.34 15.01
N HIS A 8 23.20 -53.22 13.98
CA HIS A 8 22.87 -53.16 12.55
C HIS A 8 21.93 -52.02 12.13
N VAL A 9 21.68 -51.04 13.00
CA VAL A 9 20.94 -49.81 12.73
C VAL A 9 21.82 -48.59 12.94
N ASP A 10 21.50 -47.49 12.26
CA ASP A 10 22.19 -46.24 12.47
C ASP A 10 21.68 -45.56 13.74
N VAL A 11 22.60 -45.12 14.59
CA VAL A 11 22.30 -44.39 15.83
C VAL A 11 23.14 -43.14 15.93
N GLU A 12 22.57 -42.08 16.51
CA GLU A 12 23.36 -40.93 16.95
C GLU A 12 23.88 -41.19 18.37
N ALA A 13 25.20 -41.16 18.51
CA ALA A 13 25.86 -41.32 19.80
C ALA A 13 27.02 -40.33 19.91
N ARG A 14 27.40 -40.00 21.16
CA ARG A 14 28.59 -39.19 21.41
C ARG A 14 29.82 -40.08 21.34
N CYS A 15 30.81 -39.70 20.54
CA CYS A 15 32.12 -40.33 20.53
C CYS A 15 32.71 -40.29 21.95
N LEU A 16 33.07 -41.44 22.52
CA LEU A 16 33.64 -41.52 23.87
C LEU A 16 35.03 -40.86 23.98
N CYS A 17 35.68 -40.57 22.86
CA CYS A 17 36.99 -39.95 22.83
C CYS A 17 36.95 -38.41 22.79
N CYS A 18 36.08 -37.82 21.98
CA CYS A 18 36.04 -36.36 21.77
C CYS A 18 34.68 -35.72 22.13
N GLY A 19 33.69 -36.52 22.50
CA GLY A 19 32.35 -36.05 22.88
C GLY A 19 31.48 -35.56 21.73
N SER A 20 31.98 -35.58 20.48
CA SER A 20 31.22 -35.13 19.31
C SER A 20 30.05 -36.07 19.02
N LEU A 21 28.90 -35.50 18.70
CA LEU A 21 27.72 -36.25 18.26
C LEU A 21 27.96 -36.72 16.83
N GLN A 22 27.89 -38.02 16.59
CA GLN A 22 28.16 -38.64 15.30
C GLN A 22 27.19 -39.79 15.06
N ARG A 23 27.03 -40.17 13.79
CA ARG A 23 26.25 -41.33 13.39
C ARG A 23 27.12 -42.57 13.41
N PHE A 24 26.66 -43.62 14.09
CA PHE A 24 27.33 -44.90 14.24
C PHE A 24 26.44 -46.04 13.76
N ARG A 25 27.05 -47.12 13.27
CA ARG A 25 26.38 -48.39 13.00
C ARG A 25 27.22 -49.53 13.58
N PHE A 26 26.70 -50.16 14.63
CA PHE A 26 27.41 -51.21 15.35
C PHE A 26 27.05 -52.59 14.80
N ALA A 27 28.04 -53.44 14.58
CA ALA A 27 27.87 -54.84 14.16
C ALA A 27 28.04 -55.81 15.35
N SER A 28 28.67 -55.37 16.44
CA SER A 28 28.88 -56.16 17.65
C SER A 28 28.72 -55.30 18.91
N PRO A 29 28.23 -55.86 20.04
CA PRO A 29 28.23 -55.15 21.33
C PRO A 29 29.63 -54.74 21.81
N SER A 30 30.68 -55.36 21.27
CA SER A 30 32.08 -55.06 21.57
C SER A 30 32.67 -53.94 20.72
N ASP A 31 31.92 -53.39 19.76
CA ASP A 31 32.42 -52.30 18.91
C ASP A 31 32.75 -51.07 19.76
N GLN A 32 33.74 -50.29 19.34
CA GLN A 32 34.10 -49.08 20.08
C GLN A 32 33.20 -47.92 19.65
N VAL A 33 32.65 -47.19 20.62
CA VAL A 33 31.88 -45.95 20.38
C VAL A 33 32.85 -44.77 20.19
N VAL A 34 33.68 -44.86 19.15
CA VAL A 34 34.74 -43.91 18.82
C VAL A 34 34.63 -43.55 17.34
N CYS A 35 34.53 -42.25 17.01
CA CYS A 35 34.35 -41.81 15.63
C CYS A 35 35.56 -42.18 14.77
N GLU A 36 35.36 -42.18 13.44
CA GLU A 36 36.40 -42.55 12.48
C GLU A 36 37.69 -41.75 12.63
N HIS A 37 37.58 -40.45 12.92
CA HIS A 37 38.73 -39.59 13.17
C HIS A 37 39.53 -40.07 14.40
N CYS A 38 38.84 -40.33 15.52
CA CYS A 38 39.49 -40.75 16.75
C CYS A 38 39.96 -42.22 16.74
N ARG A 39 39.40 -43.09 15.88
CA ARG A 39 39.87 -44.48 15.71
C ARG A 39 41.34 -44.55 15.28
N THR A 40 41.82 -43.55 14.53
CA THR A 40 43.23 -43.44 14.14
C THR A 40 44.19 -43.29 15.35
N HIS A 41 43.64 -42.88 16.50
CA HIS A 41 44.36 -42.69 17.77
C HIS A 41 44.35 -43.92 18.71
N GLY A 42 43.84 -45.10 18.32
CA GLY A 42 43.89 -46.30 19.18
C GLY A 42 45.23 -47.07 19.12
N GLY A 43 45.93 -47.28 20.26
CA GLY A 43 47.21 -48.01 20.36
C GLY A 43 48.19 -47.44 21.41
N ASP A 44 49.25 -48.18 21.76
CA ASP A 44 50.09 -47.97 22.96
C ASP A 44 50.87 -46.64 23.03
N GLU A 45 51.14 -45.96 21.90
CA GLU A 45 51.85 -44.66 21.86
C GLU A 45 50.96 -43.45 21.48
N LYS A 46 49.66 -43.46 21.81
CA LYS A 46 48.70 -42.56 21.12
C LYS A 46 47.97 -41.49 21.93
N ALA A 47 48.10 -41.45 23.26
CA ALA A 47 47.45 -40.39 24.07
C ALA A 47 48.05 -39.00 23.82
N VAL A 48 49.39 -38.87 23.84
CA VAL A 48 50.09 -37.58 23.64
C VAL A 48 49.88 -37.04 22.22
N ARG A 49 49.83 -37.92 21.21
CA ARG A 49 49.58 -37.53 19.83
C ARG A 49 48.15 -37.00 19.65
N ARG A 50 47.15 -37.75 20.15
CA ARG A 50 45.75 -37.32 20.16
C ARG A 50 45.58 -35.95 20.81
N ASP A 51 46.18 -35.76 21.99
CA ASP A 51 46.02 -34.52 22.74
C ASP A 51 46.64 -33.33 21.99
N ARG A 52 47.79 -33.53 21.32
CA ARG A 52 48.38 -32.51 20.44
C ARG A 52 47.49 -32.16 19.26
N GLU A 53 46.91 -33.16 18.60
CA GLU A 53 46.03 -32.94 17.44
C GLU A 53 44.73 -32.25 17.84
N HIS A 54 44.14 -32.62 18.98
CA HIS A 54 42.99 -31.92 19.54
C HIS A 54 43.32 -30.47 19.91
N ILE A 55 44.47 -30.21 20.55
CA ILE A 55 44.90 -28.84 20.87
C ILE A 55 45.07 -28.03 19.59
N ALA A 56 45.67 -28.60 18.54
CA ALA A 56 45.83 -27.94 17.25
C ALA A 56 44.47 -27.61 16.61
N LEU A 57 43.54 -28.58 16.61
CA LEU A 57 42.18 -28.38 16.11
C LEU A 57 41.46 -27.25 16.86
N TRP A 58 41.45 -27.29 18.20
CA TRP A 58 40.77 -26.28 19.00
C TRP A 58 41.39 -24.89 18.85
N ARG A 59 42.72 -24.80 18.74
CA ARG A 59 43.39 -23.54 18.42
C ARG A 59 42.94 -22.99 17.07
N GLY A 60 42.92 -23.82 16.03
CA GLY A 60 42.43 -23.40 14.71
C GLY A 60 40.98 -22.91 14.74
N ILE A 61 40.09 -23.58 15.48
CA ILE A 61 38.70 -23.14 15.66
C ILE A 61 38.64 -21.77 16.35
N LEU A 62 39.40 -21.57 17.43
CA LEU A 62 39.41 -20.31 18.18
C LEU A 62 40.02 -19.17 17.37
N GLU A 63 41.08 -19.42 16.60
CA GLU A 63 41.70 -18.44 15.71
C GLU A 63 40.73 -18.01 14.60
N HIS A 64 40.00 -18.96 14.01
CA HIS A 64 38.98 -18.65 13.01
C HIS A 64 37.83 -17.83 13.60
N GLN A 65 37.31 -18.22 14.77
CA GLN A 65 36.27 -17.46 15.46
C GLN A 65 36.71 -16.05 15.85
N ALA A 66 37.97 -15.87 16.27
CA ALA A 66 38.51 -14.56 16.57
C ALA A 66 38.63 -13.67 15.32
N ALA A 67 39.04 -14.26 14.19
CA ALA A 67 39.10 -13.55 12.91
C ALA A 67 37.70 -13.13 12.43
N ASP A 68 36.72 -14.04 12.49
CA ASP A 68 35.33 -13.76 12.12
C ASP A 68 34.71 -12.69 13.02
N ALA A 69 34.93 -12.77 14.34
CA ALA A 69 34.45 -11.76 15.28
C ALA A 69 35.05 -10.37 15.02
N SER A 70 36.34 -10.32 14.69
CA SER A 70 37.03 -9.08 14.33
C SER A 70 36.47 -8.48 13.03
N ALA A 71 36.27 -9.31 12.01
CA ALA A 71 35.67 -8.90 10.74
C ALA A 71 34.22 -8.41 10.92
N ALA A 72 33.42 -9.10 11.73
CA ALA A 72 32.05 -8.71 12.05
C ALA A 72 32.01 -7.37 12.81
N ALA A 73 32.92 -7.15 13.77
CA ALA A 73 33.02 -5.88 14.49
C ALA A 73 33.41 -4.70 13.58
N ALA A 74 34.34 -4.93 12.65
CA ALA A 74 34.73 -3.93 11.65
C ALA A 74 33.55 -3.59 10.72
N ALA A 75 32.84 -4.61 10.22
CA ALA A 75 31.67 -4.42 9.36
C ALA A 75 30.53 -3.69 10.09
N ALA A 76 30.27 -4.02 11.35
CA ALA A 76 29.27 -3.35 12.18
C ALA A 76 29.62 -1.87 12.39
N THR A 77 30.89 -1.56 12.62
CA THR A 77 31.37 -0.17 12.79
C THR A 77 31.16 0.65 11.52
N LEU A 78 31.49 0.08 10.35
CA LEU A 78 31.27 0.72 9.05
C LEU A 78 29.77 0.96 8.80
N SER A 79 28.93 -0.07 8.98
CA SER A 79 27.48 0.04 8.80
C SER A 79 26.85 1.08 9.74
N GLN A 80 27.31 1.15 10.99
CA GLN A 80 26.85 2.17 11.93
C GLN A 80 27.23 3.59 11.47
N SER A 81 28.43 3.76 10.93
CA SER A 81 28.89 5.06 10.43
C SER A 81 28.10 5.52 9.18
N GLU A 82 27.81 4.60 8.26
CA GLU A 82 26.98 4.85 7.08
C GLU A 82 25.55 5.21 7.47
N ALA A 83 24.94 4.46 8.38
CA ALA A 83 23.60 4.74 8.88
C ALA A 83 23.52 6.09 9.60
N ALA A 84 24.54 6.45 10.38
CA ALA A 84 24.63 7.74 11.04
C ALA A 84 24.75 8.90 10.02
N ALA A 85 25.55 8.73 8.97
CA ALA A 85 25.69 9.72 7.90
C ALA A 85 24.37 9.93 7.15
N GLU A 86 23.64 8.84 6.83
CA GLU A 86 22.36 8.91 6.16
C GLU A 86 21.28 9.56 7.04
N LEU A 87 21.22 9.21 8.33
CA LEU A 87 20.34 9.87 9.29
C LEU A 87 20.60 11.37 9.39
N ALA A 88 21.87 11.78 9.42
CA ALA A 88 22.25 13.19 9.42
C ALA A 88 21.80 13.91 8.14
N ARG A 89 21.96 13.26 6.98
CA ARG A 89 21.52 13.79 5.68
C ARG A 89 20.01 14.01 5.64
N VAL A 90 19.24 12.99 6.03
CA VAL A 90 17.77 13.04 6.05
C VAL A 90 17.26 14.06 7.07
N ALA A 91 17.90 14.15 8.24
CA ALA A 91 17.57 15.16 9.24
C ALA A 91 17.80 16.59 8.72
N ALA A 92 18.93 16.84 8.05
CA ALA A 92 19.22 18.13 7.44
C ALA A 92 18.27 18.49 6.30
N GLU A 93 17.84 17.51 5.49
CA GLU A 93 16.81 17.71 4.46
C GLU A 93 15.45 18.05 5.08
N ARG A 94 15.02 17.30 6.10
CA ARG A 94 13.80 17.60 6.87
C ARG A 94 13.84 19.01 7.43
N ASP A 95 14.95 19.42 8.02
CA ASP A 95 15.07 20.74 8.64
C ASP A 95 15.06 21.86 7.60
N ARG A 96 15.70 21.66 6.44
CA ARG A 96 15.57 22.57 5.28
C ARG A 96 14.13 22.67 4.77
N LEU A 97 13.43 21.55 4.63
CA LEU A 97 12.03 21.56 4.20
C LEU A 97 11.14 22.26 5.23
N ARG A 98 11.34 22.01 6.53
CA ARG A 98 10.62 22.71 7.59
C ARG A 98 10.88 24.22 7.58
N ALA A 99 12.13 24.62 7.40
CA ALA A 99 12.49 26.03 7.30
C ALA A 99 11.87 26.67 6.04
N GLY A 100 12.01 26.06 4.87
CA GLY A 100 11.48 26.58 3.61
C GLY A 100 9.94 26.61 3.56
N VAL A 101 9.26 25.65 4.19
CA VAL A 101 7.79 25.67 4.30
C VAL A 101 7.29 26.86 5.13
N LEU A 102 8.04 27.24 6.18
CA LEU A 102 7.72 28.33 7.08
C LEU A 102 8.24 29.70 6.62
N ASP A 103 9.26 29.73 5.76
CA ASP A 103 9.74 30.97 5.15
C ASP A 103 8.87 31.34 3.95
N GLU A 104 8.26 32.53 4.01
CA GLU A 104 7.44 33.06 2.93
C GLU A 104 8.28 33.40 1.69
N ASN A 105 9.59 33.58 1.86
CA ASN A 105 10.53 34.00 0.82
C ASN A 105 11.34 32.85 0.20
N ASP A 106 11.24 31.63 0.73
CA ASP A 106 11.94 30.47 0.16
C ASP A 106 11.25 29.99 -1.14
N PRO A 107 11.98 29.83 -2.26
CA PRO A 107 11.41 29.41 -3.53
C PRO A 107 10.73 28.04 -3.50
N ALA A 108 11.27 27.09 -2.71
CA ALA A 108 10.71 25.74 -2.60
C ALA A 108 9.42 25.74 -1.76
N GLY A 109 9.39 26.51 -0.67
CA GLY A 109 8.17 26.78 0.09
C GLY A 109 7.08 27.46 -0.73
N ALA A 110 7.44 28.46 -1.53
CA ALA A 110 6.52 29.16 -2.40
C ALA A 110 5.91 28.24 -3.48
N GLU A 111 6.72 27.35 -4.07
CA GLU A 111 6.24 26.36 -5.04
C GLU A 111 5.30 25.34 -4.41
N LEU A 112 5.64 24.82 -3.22
CA LEU A 112 4.76 23.91 -2.50
C LEU A 112 3.41 24.56 -2.16
N ARG A 113 3.41 25.82 -1.69
CA ARG A 113 2.18 26.57 -1.41
C ARG A 113 1.34 26.78 -2.68
N ARG A 114 1.96 27.17 -3.80
CA ARG A 114 1.27 27.29 -5.10
C ARG A 114 0.64 25.96 -5.53
N SER A 115 1.38 24.86 -5.39
CA SER A 115 0.90 23.52 -5.72
C SER A 115 -0.30 23.12 -4.86
N LEU A 116 -0.21 23.31 -3.53
CA LEU A 116 -1.28 23.02 -2.58
C LEU A 116 -2.52 23.90 -2.82
N GLN A 117 -2.33 25.19 -3.10
CA GLN A 117 -3.41 26.10 -3.48
C GLN A 117 -4.10 25.63 -4.78
N GLY A 118 -3.31 25.24 -5.79
CA GLY A 118 -3.84 24.66 -7.03
C GLY A 118 -4.63 23.38 -6.80
N ASP A 119 -4.19 22.51 -5.90
CA ASP A 119 -4.91 21.29 -5.53
C ASP A 119 -6.24 21.58 -4.81
N LEU A 120 -6.26 22.55 -3.90
CA LEU A 120 -7.48 22.99 -3.23
C LEU A 120 -8.49 23.54 -4.23
N VAL A 121 -8.04 24.39 -5.16
CA VAL A 121 -8.88 24.92 -6.25
C VAL A 121 -9.44 23.78 -7.10
N ARG A 122 -8.59 22.85 -7.57
CA ARG A 122 -9.05 21.68 -8.36
C ARG A 122 -10.04 20.79 -7.62
N ARG A 123 -9.91 20.66 -6.30
CA ARG A 123 -10.88 19.91 -5.48
C ARG A 123 -12.21 20.65 -5.37
N ALA A 124 -12.18 21.96 -5.13
CA ALA A 124 -13.37 22.80 -5.09
C ALA A 124 -14.11 22.78 -6.44
N GLU A 125 -13.39 22.94 -7.55
CA GLU A 125 -13.95 22.86 -8.90
C GLU A 125 -14.62 21.51 -9.18
N ARG A 126 -13.97 20.39 -8.81
CA ARG A 126 -14.55 19.05 -8.95
C ARG A 126 -15.81 18.87 -8.10
N ALA A 127 -15.82 19.39 -6.88
CA ALA A 127 -16.99 19.35 -6.01
C ALA A 127 -18.16 20.16 -6.60
N THR A 128 -17.88 21.38 -7.08
CA THR A 128 -18.87 22.23 -7.77
C THR A 128 -19.41 21.54 -9.03
N ALA A 129 -18.54 20.95 -9.86
CA ALA A 129 -18.94 20.22 -11.05
C ALA A 129 -19.84 19.02 -10.72
N LEU A 130 -19.53 18.26 -9.67
CA LEU A 130 -20.38 17.14 -9.24
C LEU A 130 -21.75 17.62 -8.76
N THR A 131 -21.80 18.69 -7.98
CA THR A 131 -23.06 19.31 -7.55
C THR A 131 -23.87 19.79 -8.74
N ALA A 132 -23.25 20.46 -9.71
CA ALA A 132 -23.90 20.89 -10.95
C ALA A 132 -24.51 19.69 -11.70
N ARG A 133 -23.79 18.57 -11.83
CA ARG A 133 -24.32 17.33 -12.45
C ARG A 133 -25.54 16.77 -11.72
N ARG A 134 -25.57 16.85 -10.39
CA ARG A 134 -26.71 16.40 -9.59
C ARG A 134 -27.93 17.30 -9.79
N VAL A 135 -27.72 18.62 -9.83
CA VAL A 135 -28.77 19.59 -10.12
C VAL A 135 -29.30 19.38 -11.54
N ASP A 136 -28.44 19.22 -12.54
CA ASP A 136 -28.84 18.91 -13.92
C ASP A 136 -29.73 17.66 -13.97
N LYS A 137 -29.31 16.58 -13.30
CA LYS A 137 -30.10 15.33 -13.26
C LYS A 137 -31.49 15.54 -12.64
N ALA A 138 -31.60 16.35 -11.59
CA ALA A 138 -32.88 16.66 -10.96
C ALA A 138 -33.76 17.52 -11.88
N MET A 139 -33.19 18.56 -12.50
CA MET A 139 -33.91 19.44 -13.42
C MET A 139 -34.39 18.70 -14.67
N VAL A 140 -33.60 17.78 -15.22
CA VAL A 140 -34.04 16.89 -16.31
C VAL A 140 -35.26 16.06 -15.89
N ALA A 141 -35.29 15.52 -14.66
CA ALA A 141 -36.42 14.75 -14.19
C ALA A 141 -37.69 15.62 -14.05
N LEU A 142 -37.56 16.84 -13.55
CA LEU A 142 -38.66 17.79 -13.44
C LEU A 142 -39.16 18.24 -14.83
N TRP A 143 -38.23 18.53 -15.75
CA TRP A 143 -38.55 18.89 -17.14
C TRP A 143 -39.34 17.77 -17.84
N ARG A 144 -38.91 16.50 -17.69
CA ARG A 144 -39.64 15.33 -18.21
C ARG A 144 -41.04 15.23 -17.62
N LEU A 145 -41.18 15.44 -16.30
CA LEU A 145 -42.49 15.41 -15.67
C LEU A 145 -43.39 16.54 -16.21
N GLN A 146 -42.84 17.73 -16.41
CA GLN A 146 -43.56 18.87 -16.99
C GLN A 146 -44.02 18.59 -18.42
N ALA A 147 -43.22 17.87 -19.23
CA ALA A 147 -43.61 17.48 -20.58
C ALA A 147 -44.93 16.68 -20.59
N PHE A 148 -45.21 15.89 -19.55
CA PHE A 148 -46.47 15.14 -19.41
C PHE A 148 -47.54 15.87 -18.57
N HIS A 149 -47.13 16.76 -17.66
CA HIS A 149 -48.00 17.47 -16.73
C HIS A 149 -47.78 18.99 -16.81
N HIS A 150 -48.50 19.64 -17.72
CA HIS A 150 -48.52 21.10 -17.85
C HIS A 150 -49.95 21.59 -18.16
N PRO A 151 -50.22 22.91 -18.05
CA PRO A 151 -51.48 23.48 -18.50
C PRO A 151 -51.76 23.18 -19.96
N ASP A 152 -52.94 22.61 -20.24
CA ASP A 152 -53.37 22.30 -21.60
C ASP A 152 -53.78 23.61 -22.31
N ALA A 153 -53.02 23.99 -23.35
CA ALA A 153 -53.31 25.17 -24.16
C ALA A 153 -54.68 25.10 -24.85
N ARG A 154 -55.24 23.90 -25.08
CA ARG A 154 -56.54 23.69 -25.73
C ARG A 154 -57.70 23.73 -24.73
N LYS A 155 -57.43 23.57 -23.43
CA LYS A 155 -58.43 23.52 -22.36
C LYS A 155 -57.95 24.32 -21.14
N PRO A 156 -58.25 25.63 -21.09
CA PRO A 156 -57.85 26.48 -19.98
C PRO A 156 -58.31 25.92 -18.63
N GLY A 157 -57.39 25.87 -17.65
CA GLY A 157 -57.65 25.32 -16.31
C GLY A 157 -57.52 23.81 -16.17
N ALA A 158 -57.28 23.08 -17.26
CA ALA A 158 -56.96 21.65 -17.24
C ALA A 158 -55.45 21.39 -17.42
N CYS A 159 -54.98 20.29 -16.85
CA CYS A 159 -53.69 19.71 -17.14
C CYS A 159 -53.81 18.76 -18.35
N THR A 160 -52.73 18.59 -19.09
CA THR A 160 -52.61 17.62 -20.20
C THR A 160 -52.96 16.18 -19.82
N CYS A 161 -52.87 15.81 -18.53
CA CYS A 161 -53.32 14.51 -18.04
C CYS A 161 -54.85 14.37 -17.91
N GLY A 162 -55.61 15.42 -18.24
CA GLY A 162 -57.08 15.45 -18.23
C GLY A 162 -57.72 15.88 -16.89
N ARG A 163 -56.93 16.07 -15.83
CA ARG A 163 -57.39 16.59 -14.53
C ARG A 163 -57.41 18.12 -14.53
N THR A 164 -58.19 18.74 -13.64
CA THR A 164 -58.06 20.19 -13.41
C THR A 164 -56.68 20.50 -12.80
N LEU A 165 -56.14 21.70 -13.07
CA LEU A 165 -54.83 22.10 -12.52
C LEU A 165 -54.78 22.03 -10.99
N ALA A 166 -55.90 22.33 -10.31
CA ALA A 166 -56.01 22.21 -8.86
C ALA A 166 -55.96 20.76 -8.35
N ALA A 167 -56.42 19.79 -9.16
CA ALA A 167 -56.48 18.37 -8.80
C ALA A 167 -55.28 17.54 -9.30
N CYS A 168 -54.41 18.12 -10.15
CA CYS A 168 -53.17 17.47 -10.59
C CYS A 168 -52.05 17.74 -9.58
N GLY A 169 -51.72 16.75 -8.76
CA GLY A 169 -50.67 16.86 -7.74
C GLY A 169 -49.30 17.18 -8.37
N GLU A 170 -49.00 16.58 -9.51
CA GLU A 170 -47.75 16.75 -10.26
C GLU A 170 -47.62 18.18 -10.79
N SER A 171 -48.65 18.70 -11.46
CA SER A 171 -48.66 20.08 -11.97
C SER A 171 -48.53 21.11 -10.84
N ARG A 172 -49.12 20.83 -9.67
CA ARG A 172 -49.03 21.72 -8.51
C ARG A 172 -47.62 21.74 -7.90
N VAL A 173 -46.95 20.60 -7.82
CA VAL A 173 -45.55 20.52 -7.34
C VAL A 173 -44.62 21.22 -8.33
N LEU A 174 -44.83 21.01 -9.63
CA LEU A 174 -44.05 21.65 -10.68
C LEU A 174 -44.23 23.18 -10.70
N GLU A 175 -45.40 23.69 -10.36
CA GLU A 175 -45.65 25.14 -10.31
C GLU A 175 -44.67 25.86 -9.40
N ALA A 176 -44.38 25.29 -8.22
CA ALA A 176 -43.45 25.88 -7.26
C ALA A 176 -42.00 25.95 -7.78
N GLN A 177 -41.64 25.16 -8.80
CA GLN A 177 -40.30 25.06 -9.36
C GLN A 177 -40.23 25.58 -10.80
N ARG A 178 -41.34 26.13 -11.34
CA ARG A 178 -41.47 26.51 -12.75
C ARG A 178 -40.41 27.52 -13.17
N GLN A 179 -40.19 28.56 -12.35
CA GLN A 179 -39.24 29.61 -12.69
C GLN A 179 -37.79 29.09 -12.69
N ASP A 180 -37.43 28.29 -11.68
CA ASP A 180 -36.10 27.69 -11.58
C ASP A 180 -35.78 26.75 -12.75
N MET A 181 -36.78 25.98 -13.21
CA MET A 181 -36.65 25.13 -14.40
C MET A 181 -36.44 25.97 -15.67
N LEU A 182 -37.22 27.04 -15.87
CA LEU A 182 -37.05 27.92 -17.03
C LEU A 182 -35.69 28.63 -17.02
N ASP A 183 -35.24 29.07 -15.84
CA ASP A 183 -33.92 29.68 -15.68
C ASP A 183 -32.79 28.69 -15.95
N TRP A 184 -32.94 27.46 -15.46
CA TRP A 184 -32.01 26.37 -15.75
C TRP A 184 -31.99 26.07 -17.26
N GLU A 185 -33.14 25.85 -17.89
CA GLU A 185 -33.26 25.54 -19.31
C GLU A 185 -32.62 26.62 -20.18
N ARG A 186 -32.91 27.91 -19.89
CA ARG A 186 -32.27 29.05 -20.58
C ARG A 186 -30.74 29.02 -20.46
N ARG A 187 -30.20 28.77 -19.26
CA ARG A 187 -28.75 28.67 -19.07
C ARG A 187 -28.16 27.51 -19.86
N GLN A 188 -28.81 26.34 -19.83
CA GLN A 188 -28.31 25.17 -20.55
C GLN A 188 -28.38 25.35 -22.08
N LEU A 189 -29.36 26.07 -22.60
CA LEU A 189 -29.44 26.44 -24.01
C LEU A 189 -28.31 27.37 -24.44
N VAL A 190 -27.89 28.28 -23.57
CA VAL A 190 -26.70 29.12 -23.83
C VAL A 190 -25.43 28.25 -23.90
N LEU A 191 -25.27 27.31 -22.97
CA LEU A 191 -24.13 26.37 -22.97
C LEU A 191 -24.13 25.48 -24.22
N LEU A 192 -25.29 24.96 -24.62
CA LEU A 192 -25.46 24.19 -25.85
C LEU A 192 -25.00 24.99 -27.07
N LYS A 193 -25.46 26.25 -27.21
CA LYS A 193 -25.08 27.13 -28.32
C LYS A 193 -23.58 27.47 -28.34
N ALA A 194 -22.94 27.51 -27.17
CA ALA A 194 -21.51 27.71 -27.03
C ALA A 194 -20.68 26.44 -27.32
N GLY A 195 -21.32 25.29 -27.56
CA GLY A 195 -20.64 24.00 -27.70
C GLY A 195 -20.04 23.48 -26.37
N GLU A 196 -20.47 24.03 -25.25
CA GLU A 196 -20.04 23.62 -23.91
C GLU A 196 -20.89 22.46 -23.38
N ARG A 197 -20.41 21.82 -22.31
CA ARG A 197 -21.16 20.76 -21.63
C ARG A 197 -22.45 21.36 -21.04
N HIS A 198 -23.59 20.91 -21.54
CA HIS A 198 -24.92 21.24 -21.02
C HIS A 198 -25.60 20.03 -20.33
N GLY A 199 -26.68 20.32 -19.61
CA GLY A 199 -27.51 19.38 -18.87
C GLY A 199 -28.84 19.02 -19.53
N LEU A 200 -29.17 19.60 -20.71
CA LEU A 200 -30.41 19.29 -21.43
C LEU A 200 -30.49 17.80 -21.81
N PRO A 201 -31.68 17.17 -21.72
CA PRO A 201 -31.85 15.78 -22.12
C PRO A 201 -31.79 15.62 -23.65
N PRO A 202 -31.43 14.43 -24.18
CA PRO A 202 -31.34 14.18 -25.62
C PRO A 202 -32.64 14.44 -26.39
N GLU A 203 -33.79 14.17 -25.77
CA GLU A 203 -35.11 14.40 -26.34
C GLU A 203 -35.57 15.87 -26.30
N HIS A 204 -34.75 16.78 -25.77
CA HIS A 204 -35.07 18.20 -25.80
C HIS A 204 -35.09 18.69 -27.26
N PRO A 205 -36.08 19.49 -27.68
CA PRO A 205 -36.22 19.91 -29.08
C PRO A 205 -34.95 20.53 -29.68
N GLU A 206 -34.28 21.40 -28.91
CA GLU A 206 -33.04 22.07 -29.34
C GLU A 206 -31.81 21.14 -29.38
N VAL A 207 -31.88 19.95 -28.78
CA VAL A 207 -30.79 18.95 -28.80
C VAL A 207 -31.04 17.92 -29.92
N GLY A 208 -32.28 17.44 -30.05
CA GLY A 208 -32.66 16.42 -31.03
C GLY A 208 -32.98 16.92 -32.44
N ALA A 209 -33.07 18.24 -32.66
CA ALA A 209 -33.28 18.85 -33.98
C ALA A 209 -31.97 19.25 -34.70
N GLY A 210 -30.81 18.86 -34.16
CA GLY A 210 -29.48 19.05 -34.75
C GLY A 210 -28.95 17.80 -35.45
#